data_AF-A1S0C7-F1
#
_entry.id   AF-A1S0C7-F1
#
_cell.length_a   1.000
_cell.length_b   1.000
_cell.length_c   1.000
_cell.angle_alpha   90.00
_cell.angle_beta   90.00
_cell.angle_gamma   90.00
#
_symmetry.space_group_name_H-M   'P 1'
#
loop_
_entity.id
_entity.type
_entity.pdbx_description
1 polymer ?
#
loop_
_entity_poly.entity_id
_entity_poly.type
_entity_poly.pdbx_seq_one_letter_code
_entity_poly.pdbx_strand_id
1 'polypeptide(L)'
;MLKYCFSAFLRARMLVPTLSGLVAVLTSAVLRLAKGKPSSEDEWSAFAAGIVLAFIDGFMIAYLVPFFPYFASKFLFHVYLYTLLASLTAVLYAMYKAVTDLRVYAAASIPWILVILLVAVAKATGSPTIFLV
;
A
#
# COMPACT_ATOMS: atom_id res chain seq x y z
N MET A 1 29.70 -10.09 14.20
CA MET A 1 29.73 -9.78 12.74
C MET A 1 28.44 -10.20 12.02
N LEU A 2 27.92 -11.43 12.17
CA LEU A 2 26.67 -11.88 11.52
C LEU A 2 25.41 -11.03 11.83
N LYS A 3 25.20 -10.59 13.08
CA LYS A 3 24.06 -9.72 13.45
C LYS A 3 24.05 -8.37 12.70
N TYR A 4 25.22 -7.80 12.43
CA TYR A 4 25.34 -6.53 11.72
C TYR A 4 25.04 -6.67 10.22
N CYS A 5 25.57 -7.73 9.57
CA CYS A 5 25.23 -8.07 8.19
C CYS A 5 23.74 -8.40 8.02
N PHE A 6 23.12 -9.12 8.96
CA PHE A 6 21.69 -9.42 8.91
C PHE A 6 20.83 -8.16 9.07
N SER A 7 21.22 -7.25 9.97
CA SER A 7 20.53 -5.95 10.14
C SER A 7 20.70 -5.02 8.93
N ALA A 8 21.85 -5.06 8.26
CA ALA A 8 22.12 -4.25 7.08
C ALA A 8 21.37 -4.80 5.85
N PHE A 9 21.29 -6.12 5.73
CA PHE A 9 20.53 -6.81 4.69
C PHE A 9 19.02 -6.61 4.85
N LEU A 10 18.49 -6.70 6.07
CA LEU A 10 17.09 -6.35 6.35
C LEU A 10 16.80 -4.86 6.09
N ARG A 11 17.73 -3.97 6.45
CA ARG A 11 17.61 -2.53 6.11
C ARG A 11 17.60 -2.28 4.61
N ALA A 12 18.46 -2.95 3.84
CA ALA A 12 18.47 -2.88 2.39
C ALA A 12 17.17 -3.46 1.77
N ARG A 13 16.60 -4.52 2.35
CA ARG A 13 15.32 -5.11 1.93
C ARG A 13 14.12 -4.18 2.17
N MET A 14 14.15 -3.38 3.22
CA MET A 14 13.09 -2.41 3.53
C MET A 14 13.29 -1.08 2.80
N LEU A 15 14.48 -0.82 2.26
CA LEU A 15 14.79 0.42 1.54
C LEU A 15 13.94 0.55 0.27
N VAL A 16 13.91 -0.47 -0.58
CA VAL A 16 13.16 -0.42 -1.86
C VAL A 16 11.67 -0.19 -1.61
N PRO A 17 10.98 -0.96 -0.74
CA PRO A 17 9.58 -0.67 -0.39
C PRO A 17 9.36 0.74 0.16
N THR A 18 10.24 1.21 1.05
CA THR A 18 10.12 2.56 1.63
C THR A 18 10.24 3.63 0.55
N LEU A 19 11.22 3.50 -0.35
CA LEU A 19 11.40 4.43 -1.46
C LEU A 19 10.22 4.39 -2.43
N SER A 20 9.68 3.21 -2.74
CA SER A 20 8.47 3.08 -3.56
C SER A 20 7.26 3.76 -2.93
N GLY A 21 7.06 3.60 -1.62
CA GLY A 21 6.03 4.33 -0.88
C GLY A 21 6.23 5.85 -0.93
N LEU A 22 7.47 6.32 -0.75
CA LEU A 22 7.79 7.75 -0.86
C LEU A 22 7.56 8.31 -2.27
N VAL A 23 7.90 7.56 -3.32
CA VAL A 23 7.60 7.96 -4.70
C VAL A 23 6.09 8.08 -4.90
N ALA A 24 5.30 7.11 -4.43
CA ALA A 24 3.84 7.16 -4.52
C ALA A 24 3.23 8.36 -3.78
N VAL A 25 3.78 8.71 -2.60
CA VAL A 25 3.43 9.92 -1.85
C VAL A 25 3.74 11.17 -2.66
N LEU A 26 4.95 11.29 -3.19
CA LEU A 26 5.36 12.47 -3.96
C LEU A 26 4.52 12.63 -5.22
N THR A 27 4.24 11.54 -5.94
CA THR A 27 3.34 11.56 -7.11
C THR A 27 1.94 12.04 -6.69
N SER A 28 1.37 11.48 -5.63
CA SER A 28 0.06 11.87 -5.10
C SER A 28 0.02 13.35 -4.69
N ALA A 29 1.06 13.82 -3.99
CA ALA A 29 1.21 15.20 -3.55
C ALA A 29 1.31 16.16 -4.73
N VAL A 30 2.15 15.86 -5.72
CA VAL A 30 2.29 16.67 -6.94
C VAL A 30 0.96 16.74 -7.68
N LEU A 31 0.26 15.62 -7.86
CA LEU A 31 -1.03 15.58 -8.53
C LEU A 31 -2.07 16.45 -7.81
N ARG A 32 -2.13 16.40 -6.47
CA ARG A 32 -3.06 17.21 -5.69
C ARG A 32 -2.69 18.69 -5.68
N LEU A 33 -1.42 19.02 -5.48
CA LEU A 33 -0.93 20.40 -5.39
C LEU A 33 -0.97 21.12 -6.75
N ALA A 34 -0.89 20.37 -7.86
CA ALA A 34 -1.14 20.90 -9.20
C ALA A 34 -2.60 21.41 -9.38
N LYS A 35 -3.51 21.04 -8.48
CA LYS A 35 -4.89 21.58 -8.39
C LYS A 35 -5.04 22.73 -7.39
N GLY A 36 -3.95 23.15 -6.75
CA GLY A 36 -3.95 24.13 -5.68
C GLY A 36 -3.80 23.49 -4.30
N LYS A 37 -3.39 24.30 -3.33
CA LYS A 37 -3.20 23.89 -1.94
C LYS A 37 -4.56 23.58 -1.28
N PRO A 38 -4.65 22.52 -0.45
CA PRO A 38 -5.82 22.29 0.40
C PRO A 38 -6.15 23.52 1.25
N SER A 39 -7.41 23.93 1.24
CA SER A 39 -7.87 25.16 1.92
C SER A 39 -8.89 24.89 3.03
N SER A 40 -9.67 23.82 2.93
CA SER A 40 -10.66 23.40 3.93
C SER A 40 -10.17 22.20 4.73
N GLU A 41 -10.79 21.96 5.89
CA GLU A 41 -10.51 20.79 6.74
C GLU A 41 -10.79 19.47 5.99
N ASP A 42 -11.86 19.41 5.21
CA ASP A 42 -12.19 18.24 4.39
C ASP A 42 -11.13 17.97 3.34
N GLU A 43 -10.62 19.02 2.68
CA GLU A 43 -9.53 18.89 1.70
C GLU A 43 -8.23 18.42 2.34
N TRP A 44 -7.90 18.91 3.54
CA TRP A 44 -6.74 18.44 4.29
C TRP A 44 -6.89 17.00 4.73
N SER A 45 -8.09 16.61 5.16
CA SER A 45 -8.39 15.24 5.58
C SER A 45 -8.29 14.26 4.42
N ALA A 46 -8.89 14.59 3.27
CA ALA A 46 -8.77 13.81 2.04
C ALA A 46 -7.32 13.73 1.56
N PHE A 47 -6.58 14.85 1.62
CA PHE A 47 -5.17 14.89 1.26
C PHE A 47 -4.34 13.96 2.14
N ALA A 48 -4.47 14.05 3.46
CA ALA A 48 -3.76 13.19 4.40
C ALA A 48 -4.10 11.71 4.19
N ALA A 49 -5.39 11.38 4.01
CA ALA A 49 -5.83 10.01 3.77
C ALA A 49 -5.17 9.40 2.53
N GLY A 50 -5.16 10.11 1.40
CA GLY A 50 -4.52 9.57 0.21
C GLY A 50 -2.99 9.59 0.25
N ILE A 51 -2.34 10.50 0.98
CA ILE A 51 -0.90 10.41 1.22
C ILE A 51 -0.55 9.14 1.98
N VAL A 52 -1.29 8.84 3.05
CA VAL A 52 -1.10 7.62 3.83
C VAL A 52 -1.35 6.38 2.97
N LEU A 53 -2.49 6.32 2.27
CA LEU A 53 -2.81 5.16 1.42
C LEU A 53 -1.80 4.97 0.30
N ALA A 54 -1.40 6.04 -0.40
CA ALA A 54 -0.38 5.95 -1.45
C ALA A 54 0.95 5.41 -0.92
N PHE A 55 1.37 5.84 0.27
CA PHE A 55 2.59 5.33 0.90
C PHE A 55 2.47 3.82 1.14
N ILE A 56 1.42 3.39 1.85
CA ILE A 56 1.30 2.00 2.30
C ILE A 56 1.08 1.07 1.10
N ASP A 57 0.29 1.49 0.09
CA ASP A 57 0.07 0.71 -1.13
C ASP A 57 1.36 0.57 -1.94
N GLY A 58 2.05 1.69 -2.21
CA GLY A 58 3.31 1.70 -2.95
C GLY A 58 4.40 0.89 -2.24
N PHE A 59 4.45 0.99 -0.91
CA PHE A 59 5.32 0.16 -0.07
C PHE A 59 4.99 -1.32 -0.23
N MET A 60 3.72 -1.71 -0.06
CA MET A 60 3.36 -3.13 -0.05
C MET A 60 3.49 -3.79 -1.41
N ILE A 61 3.19 -3.09 -2.50
CA ILE A 61 3.42 -3.60 -3.85
C ILE A 61 4.90 -3.96 -4.02
N ALA A 62 5.81 -3.02 -3.73
CA ALA A 62 7.24 -3.25 -3.84
C ALA A 62 7.76 -4.31 -2.85
N TYR A 63 7.17 -4.40 -1.67
CA TYR A 63 7.47 -5.45 -0.69
C TYR A 63 7.07 -6.84 -1.19
N LEU A 64 5.95 -6.98 -1.91
CA LEU A 64 5.43 -8.26 -2.38
C LEU A 64 6.11 -8.77 -3.66
N VAL A 65 6.64 -7.88 -4.51
CA VAL A 65 7.26 -8.24 -5.79
C VAL A 65 8.32 -9.37 -5.67
N PRO A 66 9.27 -9.34 -4.71
CA PRO A 66 10.24 -10.42 -4.55
C PRO A 66 9.63 -11.77 -4.19
N PHE A 67 8.41 -11.79 -3.63
CA PHE A 67 7.71 -13.00 -3.24
C PHE A 67 6.85 -13.60 -4.36
N PHE A 68 6.75 -12.92 -5.51
CA PHE A 68 5.96 -13.36 -6.65
C PHE A 68 6.26 -14.81 -7.07
N PRO A 69 7.53 -15.27 -7.22
CA PRO A 69 7.82 -16.65 -7.62
C PRO A 69 7.28 -17.71 -6.64
N TYR A 70 7.11 -17.36 -5.36
CA TYR A 70 6.65 -18.29 -4.32
C TYR A 70 5.13 -18.38 -4.25
N PHE A 71 4.42 -17.32 -4.64
CA PHE A 71 2.97 -17.20 -4.52
C PHE A 71 2.25 -17.03 -5.86
N ALA A 72 2.95 -17.20 -6.99
CA ALA A 72 2.39 -17.08 -8.34
C ALA A 72 1.24 -18.06 -8.63
N SER A 73 1.13 -19.17 -7.90
CA SER A 73 0.00 -20.09 -8.01
C SER A 73 -1.13 -19.83 -7.01
N LYS A 74 -0.95 -18.87 -6.09
CA LYS A 74 -1.91 -18.58 -5.02
C LYS A 74 -2.90 -17.51 -5.46
N PHE A 75 -4.18 -17.88 -5.55
CA PHE A 75 -5.23 -16.96 -5.98
C PHE A 75 -5.31 -15.74 -5.05
N LEU A 76 -5.22 -15.95 -3.74
CA LEU A 76 -5.33 -14.86 -2.75
C LEU A 76 -4.18 -13.85 -2.84
N PHE A 77 -3.00 -14.28 -3.29
CA PHE A 77 -1.88 -13.39 -3.55
C PHE A 77 -2.19 -12.44 -4.72
N HIS A 78 -2.78 -12.93 -5.80
CA HIS A 78 -3.17 -12.14 -6.96
C HIS A 78 -4.28 -11.16 -6.61
N VAL A 79 -5.33 -11.64 -5.91
CA VAL A 79 -6.42 -10.77 -5.45
C VAL A 79 -5.88 -9.63 -4.60
N TYR A 80 -4.97 -9.92 -3.67
CA TYR A 80 -4.36 -8.87 -2.84
C TYR A 80 -3.50 -7.89 -3.66
N LEU A 81 -2.63 -8.41 -4.53
CA LEU A 81 -1.76 -7.56 -5.35
C LEU A 81 -2.56 -6.66 -6.30
N TYR A 82 -3.60 -7.20 -6.94
CA TYR A 82 -4.46 -6.44 -7.86
C TYR A 82 -5.34 -5.42 -7.13
N THR A 83 -5.83 -5.74 -5.94
CA THR A 83 -6.59 -4.78 -5.13
C THR A 83 -5.70 -3.67 -4.58
N LEU A 84 -4.43 -3.94 -4.25
CA LEU A 84 -3.44 -2.89 -3.94
C LEU A 84 -3.19 -1.96 -5.14
N LEU A 85 -3.00 -2.52 -6.34
CA LEU A 85 -2.82 -1.72 -7.56
C LEU A 85 -4.06 -0.87 -7.87
N ALA A 86 -5.26 -1.45 -7.71
CA ALA A 86 -6.52 -0.73 -7.86
C ALA A 86 -6.67 0.38 -6.83
N SER A 87 -6.34 0.13 -5.56
CA SER A 87 -6.31 1.14 -4.49
C SER A 87 -5.40 2.31 -4.84
N LEU A 88 -4.13 2.03 -5.17
CA LEU A 88 -3.16 3.06 -5.51
C LEU A 88 -3.63 3.89 -6.70
N THR A 89 -4.19 3.24 -7.73
CA THR A 89 -4.75 3.91 -8.91
C THR A 89 -5.92 4.83 -8.54
N ALA A 90 -6.83 4.36 -7.69
CA ALA A 90 -7.96 5.15 -7.21
C ALA A 90 -7.49 6.37 -6.40
N VAL A 91 -6.49 6.19 -5.54
CA VAL A 91 -5.88 7.29 -4.76
C VAL A 91 -5.22 8.32 -5.67
N LEU A 92 -4.40 7.88 -6.63
CA LEU A 92 -3.75 8.79 -7.58
C LEU A 92 -4.78 9.57 -8.42
N TYR A 93 -5.84 8.89 -8.86
CA TYR A 93 -6.93 9.53 -9.59
C TYR A 93 -7.70 10.54 -8.72
N ALA A 94 -8.04 10.17 -7.49
CA ALA A 94 -8.71 11.05 -6.54
C ALA A 94 -7.87 12.30 -6.24
N MET A 95 -6.55 12.14 -6.08
CA MET A 95 -5.61 13.25 -5.91
C MET A 95 -5.55 14.16 -7.13
N TYR A 96 -5.45 13.57 -8.33
CA TYR A 96 -5.47 14.33 -9.59
C TYR A 96 -6.79 15.10 -9.79
N LYS A 97 -7.92 14.54 -9.36
CA LYS A 97 -9.24 15.19 -9.44
C LYS A 97 -9.57 16.06 -8.22
N ALA A 98 -8.69 16.13 -7.24
CA ALA A 98 -8.90 16.84 -5.97
C ALA A 98 -10.21 16.44 -5.27
N VAL A 99 -10.53 15.13 -5.28
CA VAL A 99 -11.73 14.59 -4.61
C VAL A 99 -11.60 14.77 -3.10
N THR A 100 -12.65 15.27 -2.47
CA THR A 100 -12.72 15.49 -1.02
C THR A 100 -13.53 14.43 -0.27
N ASP A 101 -14.30 13.61 -0.99
CA ASP A 101 -15.13 12.57 -0.37
C ASP A 101 -14.27 11.46 0.24
N LEU A 102 -14.25 11.39 1.58
CA LEU A 102 -13.53 10.38 2.35
C LEU A 102 -14.00 8.95 2.07
N ARG A 103 -15.21 8.75 1.54
CA ARG A 103 -15.72 7.42 1.17
C ARG A 103 -14.89 6.79 0.05
N VAL A 104 -14.32 7.60 -0.85
CA VAL A 104 -13.42 7.11 -1.91
C VAL A 104 -12.16 6.52 -1.32
N TYR A 105 -11.56 7.20 -0.33
CA TYR A 105 -10.37 6.72 0.37
C TYR A 105 -10.68 5.51 1.27
N ALA A 106 -11.87 5.47 1.89
CA ALA A 106 -12.33 4.29 2.61
C ALA A 106 -12.49 3.07 1.68
N ALA A 107 -13.05 3.25 0.49
CA ALA A 107 -13.15 2.17 -0.51
C ALA A 107 -11.76 1.74 -1.02
N ALA A 108 -10.82 2.68 -1.20
CA ALA A 108 -9.44 2.34 -1.53
C ALA A 108 -8.77 1.50 -0.42
N SER A 109 -9.25 1.55 0.83
CA SER A 109 -8.66 0.77 1.92
C SER A 109 -9.01 -0.74 1.93
N ILE A 110 -9.88 -1.21 1.02
CA ILE A 110 -10.33 -2.62 0.93
C ILE A 110 -9.20 -3.68 0.95
N PRO A 111 -8.09 -3.58 0.19
CA PRO A 111 -6.98 -4.54 0.27
C PRO A 111 -6.48 -4.76 1.70
N TRP A 112 -6.52 -3.74 2.57
CA TRP A 112 -6.06 -3.85 3.95
C TRP A 112 -7.00 -4.68 4.82
N ILE A 113 -8.30 -4.62 4.55
CA ILE A 113 -9.27 -5.51 5.19
C ILE A 113 -8.96 -6.96 4.83
N LEU A 114 -8.69 -7.22 3.54
CA LEU A 114 -8.32 -8.54 3.06
C LEU A 114 -7.06 -9.06 3.76
N VAL A 115 -5.98 -8.28 3.84
CA VAL A 115 -4.73 -8.77 4.47
C VAL A 115 -4.91 -9.05 5.97
N ILE A 116 -5.69 -8.24 6.69
CA ILE A 116 -5.99 -8.48 8.10
C ILE A 116 -6.73 -9.82 8.27
N LEU A 117 -7.72 -10.10 7.42
CA LEU A 117 -8.43 -11.37 7.43
C LEU A 117 -7.51 -12.55 7.10
N LEU A 118 -6.63 -12.41 6.10
CA LEU A 118 -5.65 -13.45 5.76
C LEU A 118 -4.70 -13.75 6.92
N VAL A 119 -4.21 -12.71 7.63
CA VAL A 119 -3.38 -12.87 8.83
C VAL A 119 -4.16 -13.60 9.93
N ALA A 120 -5.42 -13.22 10.16
CA ALA A 120 -6.26 -13.86 11.19
C ALA A 120 -6.50 -15.35 10.90
N VAL A 121 -6.83 -15.70 9.66
CA VAL A 121 -7.05 -17.09 9.23
C VAL A 121 -5.76 -17.90 9.29
N ALA A 122 -4.63 -17.35 8.82
CA ALA A 122 -3.33 -18.02 8.91
C ALA A 122 -2.94 -18.31 10.36
N LYS A 123 -3.17 -17.35 11.27
CA LYS A 123 -2.94 -17.53 12.70
C LYS A 123 -3.84 -18.60 13.31
N ALA A 124 -5.14 -18.60 12.97
CA ALA A 124 -6.11 -19.58 13.48
C ALA A 124 -5.80 -21.01 13.00
N THR A 125 -5.23 -21.14 11.81
CA THR A 125 -4.86 -22.44 11.21
C THR A 125 -3.43 -22.88 11.50
N GLY A 126 -2.64 -22.05 12.20
CA GLY A 126 -1.21 -22.31 12.44
C GLY A 126 -0.36 -22.32 11.17
N SER A 127 -0.83 -21.70 10.09
CA SER A 127 -0.11 -21.68 8.82
C SER A 127 1.12 -20.77 8.88
N PRO A 128 2.26 -21.19 8.31
CA PRO A 128 3.44 -20.35 8.17
C PRO A 128 3.29 -19.25 7.10
N THR A 129 2.23 -19.29 6.29
CA THR A 129 1.96 -18.29 5.23
C THR A 129 0.55 -17.71 5.34
N ILE A 130 0.39 -16.46 4.91
CA ILE A 130 -0.93 -15.79 4.87
C ILE A 130 -1.71 -16.11 3.58
N PHE A 131 -1.02 -16.55 2.53
CA PHE A 131 -1.63 -16.96 1.26
C PHE A 131 -1.82 -18.48 1.24
N LEU A 132 -2.95 -18.90 1.81
CA LEU A 132 -3.29 -20.32 2.01
C LEU A 132 -3.75 -21.00 0.70
N VAL A 133 -4.41 -20.24 -0.18
CA VAL A 133 -5.05 -20.70 -1.42
C VAL A 133 -4.50 -19.97 -2.64
#